data_AF-A0A259BMA2-F1
#
_entry.id   AF-A0A259BMA2-F1
#
_cell.length_a   1.000
_cell.length_b   1.000
_cell.length_c   1.000
_cell.angle_alpha   90.00
_cell.angle_beta   90.00
_cell.angle_gamma   90.00
#
_symmetry.space_group_name_H-M   'P 1'
#
loop_
_entity.id
_entity.type
_entity.pdbx_description
1 polymer ?
#
loop_
_entity_poly.entity_id
_entity_poly.type
_entity_poly.pdbx_seq_one_letter_code
_entity_poly.pdbx_strand_id
1 'polypeptide(L)'
;LMTIGAIASDTLEEAPVTLHAWLRQRTRWMKGWAQTLLVHVRSPGALLADLGLPRLLVALLLTAGPFVAMAVHPFSLAAVGHHLWTAAFAGHERTWGEVATLALCYVNLGLGYGVTAIISLLGLARRRRLAEAWILIGLPVYWLLQSLAVWRALADLATDPHRWDKTEHGTSRALRGTTPSSQAPAHITQDHITRRRSAAASAAGRLALNGARNVPDLSIR
;
A
#
# COMPACT_ATOMS: atom_id res chain seq x y z
N LEU A 1 7.65 5.55 22.36
CA LEU A 1 7.42 6.18 21.04
C LEU A 1 7.46 5.07 19.99
N MET A 2 6.32 4.67 19.44
CA MET A 2 6.24 3.51 18.54
C MET A 2 6.55 3.97 17.11
N THR A 3 7.82 3.87 16.73
CA THR A 3 8.28 3.97 15.35
C THR A 3 7.85 2.70 14.64
N ILE A 4 6.98 2.77 13.63
CA ILE A 4 6.91 1.66 12.66
C ILE A 4 8.10 1.87 11.70
N GLY A 5 9.29 1.62 12.24
CA GLY A 5 10.58 1.77 11.58
C GLY A 5 10.94 0.49 10.86
N ALA A 6 10.42 0.31 9.64
CA ALA A 6 10.99 -0.72 8.77
C ALA A 6 12.29 -0.18 8.14
N ILE A 7 12.25 1.00 7.52
CA ILE A 7 13.43 1.71 6.97
C ILE A 7 13.13 3.22 6.98
N ALA A 8 14.07 4.06 7.45
CA ALA A 8 13.96 5.52 7.38
C ALA A 8 14.40 6.04 6.00
N SER A 9 13.67 5.68 4.95
CA SER A 9 13.95 6.07 3.57
C SER A 9 12.65 6.47 2.87
N ASP A 10 12.65 7.63 2.21
CA ASP A 10 11.59 8.01 1.27
C ASP A 10 11.85 7.25 -0.04
N THR A 11 10.95 6.35 -0.44
CA THR A 11 11.14 5.53 -1.65
C THR A 11 11.01 6.32 -2.96
N LEU A 12 10.61 7.60 -2.90
CA LEU A 12 10.43 8.54 -4.03
C LEU A 12 9.86 7.88 -5.31
N GLU A 13 9.02 6.86 -5.14
CA GLU A 13 8.46 6.09 -6.24
C GLU A 13 7.54 6.99 -7.08
N GLU A 14 7.60 6.81 -8.40
CA GLU A 14 6.82 7.61 -9.34
C GLU A 14 5.31 7.40 -9.10
N ALA A 15 4.62 8.46 -8.69
CA ALA A 15 3.16 8.43 -8.58
C ALA A 15 2.52 8.35 -9.98
N PRO A 16 1.47 7.54 -10.18
CA PRO A 16 0.76 7.49 -11.45
C PRO A 16 0.13 8.85 -11.77
N VAL A 17 0.52 9.42 -12.92
CA VAL A 17 0.06 10.77 -13.35
C VAL A 17 -1.18 10.72 -14.26
N THR A 18 -1.58 9.54 -14.71
CA THR A 18 -2.79 9.34 -15.53
C THR A 18 -3.79 8.43 -14.83
N LEU A 19 -5.08 8.66 -15.07
CA LEU A 19 -6.14 7.81 -14.53
C LEU A 19 -6.01 6.35 -15.01
N HIS A 20 -5.57 6.15 -16.25
CA HIS A 20 -5.36 4.80 -16.80
C HIS A 20 -4.24 4.04 -16.06
N ALA A 21 -3.10 4.68 -15.82
CA ALA A 21 -2.01 4.09 -15.06
C ALA A 21 -2.41 3.82 -13.60
N TRP A 22 -3.10 4.78 -12.98
CA TRP A 22 -3.64 4.64 -11.63
C TRP A 22 -4.61 3.45 -11.52
N LEU A 23 -5.55 3.32 -12.47
CA LEU A 23 -6.55 2.26 -12.45
C LEU A 23 -5.89 0.88 -12.61
N ARG A 24 -4.94 0.71 -13.54
CA ARG A 24 -4.18 -0.55 -13.69
C ARG A 24 -3.42 -0.92 -12.43
N GLN A 25 -2.73 0.05 -11.82
CA GLN A 25 -2.00 -0.16 -10.58
C GLN A 25 -2.94 -0.57 -9.44
N ARG A 26 -4.07 0.13 -9.28
CA ARG A 26 -5.05 -0.16 -8.22
C ARG A 26 -5.77 -1.48 -8.42
N THR A 27 -6.17 -1.81 -9.64
CA THR A 27 -6.77 -3.11 -9.97
C THR A 27 -5.82 -4.25 -9.64
N ARG A 28 -4.52 -4.12 -9.97
CA ARG A 28 -3.50 -5.10 -9.60
C ARG A 28 -3.42 -5.29 -8.08
N TRP A 29 -3.40 -4.21 -7.31
CA TRP A 29 -3.34 -4.28 -5.85
C TRP A 29 -4.58 -4.95 -5.27
N MET A 30 -5.78 -4.56 -5.73
CA MET A 30 -7.04 -5.16 -5.28
C MET A 30 -7.13 -6.64 -5.63
N LYS A 31 -6.66 -7.04 -6.81
CA LYS A 31 -6.60 -8.45 -7.20
C LYS A 31 -5.69 -9.28 -6.29
N GLY A 32 -4.48 -8.79 -6.01
CA GLY A 32 -3.56 -9.46 -5.08
C GLY A 32 -4.14 -9.54 -3.65
N TRP A 33 -4.85 -8.50 -3.22
CA TRP A 33 -5.53 -8.50 -1.93
C TRP A 33 -6.65 -9.55 -1.88
N ALA A 34 -7.49 -9.61 -2.90
CA ALA A 34 -8.54 -10.62 -3.01
C ALA A 34 -7.97 -12.05 -3.04
N GLN A 35 -6.88 -12.29 -3.76
CA GLN A 35 -6.20 -13.59 -3.77
C GLN A 35 -5.68 -13.97 -2.38
N THR A 36 -5.05 -13.02 -1.68
CA THR A 36 -4.57 -13.23 -0.30
C THR A 36 -5.72 -13.60 0.62
N LEU A 37 -6.82 -12.87 0.54
CA LEU A 37 -8.04 -13.15 1.31
C LEU A 37 -8.56 -14.56 1.03
N LEU A 38 -8.72 -14.93 -0.24
CA LEU A 38 -9.22 -16.24 -0.65
C LEU A 38 -8.36 -17.39 -0.11
N VAL A 39 -7.04 -17.23 -0.09
CA VAL A 39 -6.13 -18.23 0.49
C VAL A 39 -6.37 -18.39 1.99
N HIS A 40 -6.50 -17.27 2.73
CA HIS A 40 -6.72 -17.31 4.18
C HIS A 40 -8.09 -17.89 4.54
N VAL A 41 -9.13 -17.57 3.77
CA VAL A 41 -10.50 -18.06 4.04
C VAL A 41 -10.82 -19.40 3.37
N ARG A 42 -9.87 -20.04 2.69
CA ARG A 42 -10.08 -21.34 2.00
C ARG A 42 -10.54 -22.45 2.95
N SER A 43 -10.07 -22.42 4.19
CA SER A 43 -10.40 -23.40 5.23
C SER A 43 -10.91 -22.68 6.48
N PRO A 44 -12.15 -22.15 6.48
CA PRO A 44 -12.63 -21.27 7.55
C PRO A 44 -12.72 -21.97 8.91
N GLY A 45 -12.97 -23.29 8.93
CA GLY A 45 -12.97 -24.08 10.16
C GLY A 45 -11.59 -24.18 10.81
N ALA A 46 -10.53 -24.39 10.02
CA ALA A 46 -9.16 -24.39 10.52
C ALA A 46 -8.75 -22.98 10.99
N LEU A 47 -9.08 -21.96 10.20
CA LEU A 47 -8.81 -20.57 10.56
C LEU A 47 -9.52 -20.16 11.88
N LEU A 48 -10.75 -20.62 12.09
CA LEU A 48 -11.48 -20.40 13.33
C LEU A 48 -10.86 -21.15 14.51
N ALA A 49 -10.40 -22.39 14.31
CA ALA A 49 -9.72 -23.16 15.34
C ALA A 49 -8.38 -22.51 15.76
N ASP A 50 -7.63 -21.95 14.80
CA ASP A 50 -6.32 -21.33 15.05
C ASP A 50 -6.43 -19.97 15.74
N LEU A 51 -7.37 -19.11 15.29
CA LEU A 51 -7.49 -17.73 15.78
C LEU A 51 -8.48 -17.59 16.95
N GLY A 52 -9.52 -18.42 16.98
CA GLY A 52 -10.75 -18.17 17.73
C GLY A 52 -11.60 -17.07 17.12
N LEU A 53 -12.89 -17.04 17.48
CA LEU A 53 -13.87 -16.15 16.86
C LEU A 53 -13.51 -14.65 16.94
N PRO A 54 -13.09 -14.07 18.09
CA PRO A 54 -12.83 -12.63 18.17
C PRO A 54 -11.68 -12.19 17.26
N ARG A 55 -10.60 -12.97 17.21
CA ARG A 55 -9.42 -12.64 16.38
C ARG A 55 -9.72 -12.85 14.90
N LEU A 56 -10.51 -13.87 14.56
CA LEU A 56 -11.02 -14.07 13.21
C LEU A 56 -11.83 -12.86 12.73
N LEU A 57 -12.77 -12.39 13.55
CA LEU A 57 -13.60 -11.22 13.19
C LEU A 57 -12.75 -9.97 12.98
N VAL A 58 -11.77 -9.71 13.84
CA VAL A 58 -10.83 -8.58 13.65
C VAL A 58 -9.99 -8.78 12.39
N ALA A 59 -9.46 -9.97 12.14
CA ALA A 59 -8.68 -10.26 10.94
C ALA A 59 -9.51 -10.02 9.67
N LEU A 60 -10.74 -10.53 9.60
CA LEU A 60 -11.66 -10.30 8.49
C LEU A 60 -12.03 -8.83 8.35
N LEU A 61 -12.32 -8.14 9.45
CA LEU A 61 -12.66 -6.72 9.43
C LEU A 61 -11.50 -5.86 8.90
N LEU A 62 -10.26 -6.16 9.28
CA LEU A 62 -9.09 -5.40 8.84
C LEU A 62 -8.66 -5.73 7.41
N THR A 63 -8.93 -6.93 6.93
CA THR A 63 -8.48 -7.40 5.62
C THR A 63 -9.58 -7.37 4.56
N ALA A 64 -10.72 -8.02 4.81
CA ALA A 64 -11.85 -8.05 3.88
C ALA A 64 -12.72 -6.79 4.00
N GLY A 65 -12.79 -6.18 5.19
CA GLY A 65 -13.65 -5.01 5.44
C GLY A 65 -13.46 -3.86 4.46
N PRO A 66 -12.24 -3.33 4.25
CA PRO A 66 -12.03 -2.24 3.30
C PRO A 66 -12.34 -2.64 1.85
N PHE A 67 -12.04 -3.88 1.47
CA PHE A 67 -12.33 -4.42 0.14
C PHE A 67 -13.85 -4.46 -0.11
N VAL A 68 -14.62 -5.00 0.85
CA VAL A 68 -16.09 -5.04 0.80
C VAL A 68 -16.66 -3.63 0.82
N ALA A 69 -16.18 -2.75 1.71
CA ALA A 69 -16.62 -1.35 1.81
C ALA A 69 -16.49 -0.62 0.46
N MET A 70 -15.37 -0.81 -0.24
CA MET A 70 -15.15 -0.26 -1.58
C MET A 70 -16.07 -0.91 -2.62
N ALA A 71 -16.30 -2.23 -2.58
CA ALA A 71 -17.18 -2.90 -3.53
C ALA A 71 -18.64 -2.42 -3.42
N VAL A 72 -19.14 -2.25 -2.18
CA VAL A 72 -20.54 -1.87 -1.90
C VAL A 72 -20.78 -0.36 -1.90
N HIS A 73 -19.72 0.45 -1.97
CA HIS A 73 -19.78 1.91 -1.95
C HIS A 73 -20.74 2.54 -2.97
N PRO A 74 -20.71 2.21 -4.28
CA PRO A 74 -21.63 2.81 -5.25
C PRO A 74 -23.09 2.50 -4.92
N PHE A 75 -23.37 1.29 -4.43
CA PHE A 75 -24.72 0.89 -4.00
C PHE A 75 -25.15 1.61 -2.72
N SER A 76 -24.22 1.81 -1.78
CA SER A 76 -24.48 2.59 -0.57
C SER A 76 -24.83 4.04 -0.90
N LEU A 77 -24.12 4.64 -1.86
CA LEU A 77 -24.38 6.01 -2.31
C LEU A 77 -25.73 6.10 -3.04
N ALA A 78 -26.05 5.11 -3.89
CA ALA A 78 -27.34 5.04 -4.57
C ALA A 78 -28.50 4.87 -3.58
N ALA A 79 -28.37 3.98 -2.58
CA ALA A 79 -29.38 3.75 -1.56
C ALA A 79 -29.65 5.00 -0.72
N VAL A 80 -28.58 5.69 -0.28
CA VAL A 80 -28.72 6.96 0.46
C VAL A 80 -29.29 8.07 -0.43
N GLY A 81 -28.86 8.17 -1.69
CA GLY A 81 -29.41 9.14 -2.64
C GLY A 81 -30.90 8.93 -2.89
N HIS A 82 -31.32 7.68 -3.11
CA HIS A 82 -32.73 7.31 -3.25
C HIS A 82 -33.52 7.64 -1.97
N HIS A 83 -32.95 7.35 -0.79
CA HIS A 83 -33.57 7.71 0.48
C HIS A 83 -33.80 9.21 0.61
N LEU A 84 -32.81 10.04 0.28
CA LEU A 84 -32.92 11.49 0.37
C LEU A 84 -33.94 12.04 -0.63
N TRP A 85 -33.94 11.50 -1.86
CA TRP A 85 -34.91 11.86 -2.88
C TRP A 85 -36.36 11.56 -2.45
N THR A 86 -36.62 10.33 -2.00
CA THR A 86 -37.97 9.92 -1.58
C THR A 86 -38.45 10.67 -0.35
N ALA A 87 -37.56 10.96 0.60
CA ALA A 87 -37.87 11.78 1.78
C ALA A 87 -38.24 13.22 1.40
N ALA A 88 -37.62 13.80 0.38
CA ALA A 88 -37.85 15.17 -0.03
C ALA A 88 -39.09 15.34 -0.94
N PHE A 89 -39.39 14.36 -1.80
CA PHE A 89 -40.31 14.57 -2.93
C PHE A 89 -41.48 13.60 -3.04
N ALA A 90 -41.41 12.41 -2.43
CA ALA A 90 -42.39 11.36 -2.72
C ALA A 90 -43.19 10.90 -1.49
N GLY A 91 -42.62 11.01 -0.28
CA GLY A 91 -43.18 10.37 0.90
C GLY A 91 -43.09 8.85 0.78
N HIS A 92 -42.29 8.21 1.62
CA HIS A 92 -42.08 6.76 1.53
C HIS A 92 -42.06 6.14 2.92
N GLU A 93 -43.06 5.31 3.20
CA GLU A 93 -43.08 4.45 4.38
C GLU A 93 -42.05 3.35 4.19
N ARG A 94 -41.18 3.18 5.19
CA ARG A 94 -40.04 2.27 5.12
C ARG A 94 -40.31 1.02 5.93
N THR A 95 -39.98 -0.11 5.33
CA THR A 95 -39.92 -1.39 6.00
C THR A 95 -38.73 -1.47 6.95
N TRP A 96 -38.78 -2.37 7.92
CA TRP A 96 -37.65 -2.64 8.82
C TRP A 96 -36.38 -3.07 8.08
N GLY A 97 -36.51 -3.81 6.97
CA GLY A 97 -35.37 -4.22 6.14
C GLY A 97 -34.68 -3.05 5.46
N GLU A 98 -35.44 -2.06 4.97
CA GLU A 98 -34.89 -0.84 4.38
C GLU A 98 -34.20 0.02 5.44
N VAL A 99 -34.78 0.15 6.63
CA VAL A 99 -34.16 0.87 7.75
C VAL A 99 -32.82 0.24 8.13
N ALA A 100 -32.77 -1.09 8.26
CA ALA A 100 -31.53 -1.80 8.57
C ALA A 100 -30.47 -1.63 7.47
N THR A 101 -30.88 -1.73 6.20
CA THR A 101 -29.99 -1.54 5.05
C THR A 101 -29.43 -0.12 5.02
N LEU A 102 -30.27 0.89 5.22
CA LEU A 102 -29.85 2.29 5.28
C LEU A 102 -28.91 2.55 6.45
N ALA A 103 -29.17 1.98 7.62
CA ALA A 103 -28.26 2.08 8.76
C ALA A 103 -26.86 1.54 8.41
N LEU A 104 -26.78 0.39 7.74
CA LEU A 104 -25.51 -0.16 7.26
C LEU A 104 -24.84 0.75 6.22
N CYS A 105 -25.60 1.34 5.28
CA CYS A 105 -25.07 2.29 4.30
C CYS A 105 -24.51 3.55 4.97
N TYR A 106 -25.24 4.13 5.93
CA TYR A 106 -24.78 5.30 6.68
C TYR A 106 -23.55 4.98 7.53
N VAL A 107 -23.49 3.81 8.18
CA VAL A 107 -22.31 3.36 8.91
C VAL A 107 -21.12 3.20 7.97
N ASN A 108 -21.30 2.51 6.83
CA ASN A 108 -20.25 2.30 5.83
C ASN A 108 -19.69 3.64 5.31
N LEU A 109 -20.56 4.57 4.91
CA LEU A 109 -20.15 5.88 4.41
C LEU A 109 -19.55 6.75 5.51
N GLY A 110 -20.19 6.81 6.69
CA GLY A 110 -19.78 7.64 7.81
C GLY A 110 -18.44 7.21 8.39
N LEU A 111 -18.30 5.94 8.80
CA LEU A 111 -17.02 5.42 9.31
C LEU A 111 -15.97 5.39 8.21
N GLY A 112 -16.32 4.96 7.00
CA GLY A 112 -15.38 4.85 5.87
C GLY A 112 -14.74 6.19 5.53
N TYR A 113 -15.56 7.22 5.31
CA TYR A 113 -15.06 8.57 5.04
C TYR A 113 -14.40 9.20 6.26
N GLY A 114 -14.96 9.03 7.46
CA GLY A 114 -14.41 9.58 8.70
C GLY A 114 -13.00 9.08 8.97
N VAL A 115 -12.79 7.76 8.95
CA VAL A 115 -11.47 7.15 9.15
C VAL A 115 -10.49 7.57 8.06
N THR A 116 -10.93 7.60 6.79
CA THR A 116 -10.07 8.02 5.68
C THR A 116 -9.66 9.50 5.81
N ALA A 117 -10.59 10.37 6.19
CA ALA A 117 -10.32 11.79 6.41
C ALA A 117 -9.34 11.98 7.57
N ILE A 118 -9.56 11.32 8.71
CA ILE A 118 -8.67 11.40 9.88
C ILE A 118 -7.25 10.96 9.52
N ILE A 119 -7.09 9.79 8.89
CA ILE A 119 -5.77 9.28 8.49
C ILE A 119 -5.09 10.24 7.51
N SER A 120 -5.84 10.77 6.54
CA SER A 120 -5.31 11.70 5.54
C SER A 120 -4.88 13.03 6.16
N LEU A 121 -5.68 13.60 7.08
CA LEU A 121 -5.35 14.82 7.81
C LEU A 121 -4.11 14.62 8.69
N LEU A 122 -4.00 13.49 9.40
CA LEU A 122 -2.81 13.17 10.18
C LEU A 122 -1.56 13.01 9.30
N GLY A 123 -1.71 12.47 8.08
CA GLY A 123 -0.64 12.39 7.09
C GLY A 123 -0.20 13.77 6.59
N LEU A 124 -1.15 14.62 6.25
CA LEU A 124 -0.90 16.01 5.83
C LEU A 124 -0.27 16.84 6.95
N ALA A 125 -0.74 16.69 8.20
CA ALA A 125 -0.17 17.36 9.37
C ALA A 125 1.30 16.96 9.58
N ARG A 126 1.61 15.66 9.54
CA ARG A 126 2.98 15.14 9.68
C ARG A 126 3.92 15.64 8.59
N ARG A 127 3.40 15.93 7.38
CA ARG A 127 4.15 16.51 6.27
C ARG A 127 4.07 18.05 6.20
N ARG A 128 3.40 18.72 7.15
CA ARG A 128 3.16 20.18 7.16
C ARG A 128 2.41 20.71 5.92
N ARG A 129 1.51 19.90 5.36
CA ARG A 129 0.72 20.19 4.14
C ARG A 129 -0.79 20.31 4.41
N LEU A 130 -1.18 20.76 5.60
CA LEU A 130 -2.61 20.88 5.96
C LEU A 130 -3.40 21.85 5.07
N ALA A 131 -2.73 22.83 4.43
CA ALA A 131 -3.36 23.71 3.44
C ALA A 131 -3.99 22.94 2.25
N GLU A 132 -3.57 21.69 2.02
CA GLU A 132 -4.08 20.84 0.95
C GLU A 132 -5.25 19.95 1.38
N ALA A 133 -5.73 20.08 2.62
CA ALA A 133 -6.83 19.28 3.16
C ALA A 133 -8.14 19.41 2.35
N TRP A 134 -8.30 20.48 1.56
CA TRP A 134 -9.44 20.66 0.65
C TRP A 134 -9.59 19.50 -0.34
N ILE A 135 -8.50 18.78 -0.67
CA ILE A 135 -8.55 17.62 -1.56
C ILE A 135 -9.47 16.51 -1.03
N LEU A 136 -9.73 16.48 0.29
CA LEU A 136 -10.61 15.51 0.93
C LEU A 136 -12.08 15.71 0.56
N ILE A 137 -12.47 16.86 0.01
CA ILE A 137 -13.80 17.04 -0.59
C ILE A 137 -14.01 16.05 -1.74
N GLY A 138 -12.93 15.65 -2.43
CA GLY A 138 -12.94 14.65 -3.49
C GLY A 138 -13.06 13.19 -3.02
N LEU A 139 -13.15 12.92 -1.71
CA LEU A 139 -13.19 11.55 -1.17
C LEU A 139 -14.31 10.67 -1.78
N PRO A 140 -15.56 11.15 -1.96
CA PRO A 140 -16.60 10.33 -2.56
C PRO A 140 -16.26 9.88 -3.99
N VAL A 141 -15.72 10.79 -4.80
CA VAL A 141 -15.30 10.50 -6.17
C VAL A 141 -14.11 9.54 -6.18
N TYR A 142 -13.13 9.77 -5.29
CA TYR A 142 -11.98 8.89 -5.17
C TYR A 142 -12.37 7.46 -4.75
N TRP A 143 -13.35 7.32 -3.84
CA TRP A 143 -13.88 6.02 -3.44
C TRP A 143 -14.61 5.32 -4.60
N LEU A 144 -15.36 6.04 -5.44
CA LEU A 144 -15.96 5.46 -6.65
C LEU A 144 -14.90 4.92 -7.62
N LEU A 145 -13.78 5.63 -7.79
CA LEU A 145 -12.66 5.14 -8.59
C LEU A 145 -12.05 3.86 -7.99
N GLN A 146 -11.98 3.77 -6.66
CA GLN A 146 -11.52 2.57 -5.97
C GLN A 146 -12.51 1.41 -6.13
N SER A 147 -13.81 1.67 -6.07
CA SER A 147 -14.86 0.70 -6.38
C SER A 147 -14.70 0.14 -7.79
N LEU A 148 -14.45 1.02 -8.78
CA LEU A 148 -14.17 0.60 -10.15
C LEU A 148 -12.96 -0.34 -10.22
N ALA A 149 -11.88 -0.01 -9.51
CA ALA A 149 -10.69 -0.86 -9.44
C ALA A 149 -10.98 -2.24 -8.82
N VAL A 150 -11.80 -2.29 -7.77
CA VAL A 150 -12.24 -3.54 -7.10
C VAL A 150 -13.09 -4.39 -8.04
N TRP A 151 -14.11 -3.83 -8.69
CA TRP A 151 -14.97 -4.56 -9.62
C TRP A 151 -14.18 -5.10 -10.83
N ARG A 152 -13.26 -4.30 -11.38
CA ARG A 152 -12.34 -4.77 -12.42
C ARG A 152 -11.43 -5.89 -11.91
N ALA A 153 -10.91 -5.79 -10.69
CA ALA A 153 -10.06 -6.82 -10.10
C ALA A 153 -10.80 -8.15 -9.90
N LEU A 154 -12.07 -8.11 -9.48
CA LEU A 154 -12.92 -9.29 -9.36
C LEU A 154 -13.18 -9.95 -10.72
N ALA A 155 -13.47 -9.16 -11.76
CA ALA A 155 -13.63 -9.65 -13.13
C ALA A 155 -12.33 -10.27 -13.68
N ASP A 156 -11.19 -9.60 -13.46
CA ASP A 156 -9.87 -10.12 -13.85
C ASP A 156 -9.52 -11.40 -13.09
N LEU A 157 -9.87 -11.50 -11.81
CA LEU A 157 -9.63 -12.69 -11.00
C LEU A 157 -10.47 -13.88 -11.46
N ALA A 158 -11.72 -13.64 -11.87
CA ALA A 158 -12.62 -14.67 -12.36
C ALA A 158 -12.25 -15.18 -13.76
N THR A 159 -11.79 -14.29 -14.65
CA THR A 159 -11.50 -14.60 -16.05
C THR A 159 -10.06 -15.03 -16.30
N ASP A 160 -9.10 -14.43 -15.60
CA ASP A 160 -7.67 -14.64 -15.82
C ASP A 160 -6.89 -14.39 -14.51
N PRO A 161 -6.99 -15.31 -13.54
CA PRO A 161 -6.41 -15.12 -12.20
C PRO A 161 -4.91 -14.89 -12.23
N HIS A 162 -4.21 -15.34 -13.29
CA HIS A 162 -2.76 -15.28 -13.40
C HIS A 162 -2.23 -14.12 -14.27
N ARG A 163 -3.08 -13.25 -14.80
CA ARG A 163 -2.65 -12.02 -15.47
C ARG A 163 -2.41 -10.88 -14.49
N TRP A 164 -1.25 -10.23 -14.61
CA TRP A 164 -0.94 -8.99 -13.92
C TRP A 164 -0.72 -7.86 -14.93
N ASP A 165 -1.54 -6.81 -14.85
CA ASP A 165 -1.41 -5.61 -15.70
C ASP A 165 -0.08 -4.91 -15.41
N LYS A 166 0.90 -4.99 -16.31
CA LYS A 166 2.19 -4.27 -16.19
C LYS A 166 1.95 -2.76 -16.20
N THR A 167 2.60 -2.02 -15.29
CA THR A 167 2.62 -0.55 -15.30
C THR A 167 3.82 -0.08 -16.11
N GLU A 168 3.59 0.87 -17.01
CA GLU A 168 4.68 1.57 -17.72
C GLU A 168 5.36 2.54 -16.75
N HIS A 169 6.70 2.61 -16.78
CA HIS A 169 7.50 3.48 -15.90
C HIS A 169 8.10 4.63 -16.73
N GLY A 170 8.37 5.79 -16.11
CA GLY A 170 9.05 6.92 -16.77
C GLY A 170 8.14 7.98 -17.39
N THR A 171 6.85 7.99 -17.05
CA THR A 171 5.88 8.95 -17.58
C THR A 171 5.89 10.31 -16.87
N SER A 172 6.36 10.38 -15.63
CA SER A 172 6.40 11.58 -14.82
C SER A 172 7.48 12.55 -15.32
N ARG A 173 7.14 13.84 -15.37
CA ARG A 173 8.05 14.90 -15.80
C ARG A 173 9.28 15.05 -14.90
N ALA A 174 9.22 14.57 -13.65
CA ALA A 174 10.29 14.66 -12.67
C ALA A 174 11.59 13.95 -13.12
N LEU A 175 11.48 12.88 -13.91
CA LEU A 175 12.64 12.14 -14.43
C LEU A 175 13.14 12.64 -15.79
N ARG A 176 12.38 13.51 -16.49
CA ARG A 176 12.80 14.05 -17.81
C ARG A 176 13.85 15.16 -17.71
N GLY A 177 14.08 15.73 -16.52
CA GLY A 177 15.11 16.74 -16.28
C GLY A 177 16.53 16.17 -16.15
N THR A 178 16.66 14.87 -15.89
CA THR A 178 17.93 14.15 -15.90
C THR A 178 17.91 13.21 -17.09
N THR A 179 18.21 13.73 -18.27
CA THR A 179 18.73 12.86 -19.33
C THR A 179 20.18 12.60 -18.93
N PRO A 180 20.59 11.41 -18.45
CA PRO A 180 22.00 11.08 -18.48
C PRO A 180 22.34 11.07 -19.97
N SER A 181 23.28 11.90 -20.41
CA SER A 181 23.81 11.74 -21.76
C SER A 181 24.15 10.27 -21.94
N SER A 182 23.70 9.67 -23.03
CA SER A 182 24.13 8.35 -23.48
C SER A 182 25.63 8.40 -23.77
N GLN A 183 26.44 8.42 -22.71
CA GLN A 183 27.79 7.94 -22.73
C GLN A 183 27.68 6.52 -22.21
N ALA A 184 27.73 5.57 -23.16
CA ALA A 184 27.88 4.16 -22.85
C ALA A 184 28.94 4.01 -21.74
N PRO A 185 28.68 3.23 -20.68
CA PRO A 185 29.68 3.01 -19.66
C PRO A 185 30.91 2.40 -20.36
N ALA A 186 32.02 3.13 -20.31
CA ALA A 186 33.31 2.62 -20.73
C ALA A 186 33.49 1.27 -20.04
N HIS A 187 33.69 0.25 -20.87
CA HIS A 187 33.92 -1.14 -20.51
C HIS A 187 34.79 -1.21 -19.24
N ILE A 188 34.19 -1.59 -18.10
CA ILE A 188 34.95 -1.79 -16.86
C ILE A 188 35.76 -3.07 -17.09
N THR A 189 36.98 -2.90 -17.58
CA THR A 189 37.97 -3.96 -17.69
C THR A 189 38.24 -4.51 -16.30
N GLN A 190 38.32 -5.84 -16.18
CA GLN A 190 38.44 -6.63 -14.95
C GLN A 190 39.68 -6.29 -14.06
N ASP A 191 40.52 -5.34 -14.46
CA ASP A 191 41.75 -4.94 -13.77
C ASP A 191 41.54 -4.24 -12.41
N HIS A 192 40.34 -3.72 -12.14
CA HIS A 192 40.09 -2.99 -10.89
C HIS A 192 39.87 -3.90 -9.66
N ILE A 193 39.45 -5.16 -9.86
CA ILE A 193 39.19 -6.10 -8.77
C ILE A 193 40.49 -6.70 -8.22
N THR A 194 41.49 -6.93 -9.08
CA THR A 194 42.79 -7.51 -8.69
C THR A 194 43.66 -6.53 -7.89
N ARG A 195 43.65 -5.23 -8.20
CA ARG A 195 44.41 -4.21 -7.45
C ARG A 195 43.93 -4.00 -6.01
N ARG A 196 42.63 -4.17 -5.72
CA ARG A 196 42.13 -4.02 -4.33
C ARG A 196 42.46 -5.21 -3.44
N ARG A 197 42.58 -6.43 -3.99
CA ARG A 197 42.98 -7.62 -3.21
C ARG A 197 44.46 -7.60 -2.81
N SER A 198 45.35 -7.08 -3.66
CA SER A 198 46.77 -6.97 -3.33
C SER A 198 47.06 -5.87 -2.29
N ALA A 199 46.34 -4.73 -2.35
CA ALA A 199 46.47 -3.66 -1.36
C ALA A 199 45.99 -4.07 0.05
N ALA A 200 44.90 -4.85 0.14
CA ALA A 200 44.40 -5.38 1.42
C ALA A 200 45.34 -6.43 2.03
N ALA A 201 45.97 -7.27 1.21
CA ALA A 201 46.95 -8.26 1.67
C ALA A 201 48.25 -7.61 2.20
N SER A 202 48.75 -6.55 1.55
CA SER A 202 49.92 -5.79 2.06
C SER A 202 49.62 -4.96 3.31
N ALA A 203 48.38 -4.53 3.53
CA ALA A 203 48.00 -3.82 4.76
C ALA A 203 47.90 -4.78 5.96
N ALA A 204 47.32 -5.97 5.77
CA ALA A 204 47.23 -7.01 6.81
C ALA A 204 48.62 -7.53 7.22
N GLY A 205 49.54 -7.73 6.26
CA GLY A 205 50.92 -8.16 6.56
C GLY A 205 51.74 -7.13 7.37
N ARG A 206 51.50 -5.82 7.17
CA ARG A 206 52.18 -4.76 7.93
C ARG A 206 51.66 -4.60 9.36
N LEU A 207 50.39 -4.90 9.63
CA LEU A 207 49.85 -4.90 10.99
C LEU A 207 50.34 -6.12 11.81
N ALA A 208 50.49 -7.28 11.18
CA ALA A 208 50.99 -8.49 11.87
C ALA A 208 52.48 -8.36 12.30
N LEU A 209 53.31 -7.67 11.51
CA LEU A 209 54.73 -7.47 11.82
C LEU A 209 54.98 -6.40 12.90
N ASN A 210 54.07 -5.43 13.07
CA ASN A 210 54.19 -4.39 14.10
C ASN A 210 53.59 -4.81 15.46
N GLY A 211 52.64 -5.75 15.48
CA GLY A 211 52.08 -6.30 16.72
C GLY A 211 53.01 -7.24 17.49
N ALA A 212 54.06 -7.78 16.84
CA ALA A 212 54.98 -8.75 17.44
C ALA A 212 56.18 -8.13 18.18
N ARG A 213 56.29 -6.80 18.26
CA ARG A 213 57.44 -6.10 18.90
C ARG A 213 57.19 -5.57 20.31
N ASN A 214 55.98 -5.70 20.86
CA ASN A 214 55.64 -5.18 22.20
C ASN A 214 54.95 -6.24 23.07
N VAL A 215 55.67 -7.33 23.38
CA VAL A 215 55.31 -8.23 24.48
C VAL A 215 56.24 -7.93 25.65
N PRO A 216 55.77 -7.33 26.75
CA PRO A 216 56.54 -7.29 27.99
C PRO A 216 56.68 -8.71 28.53
N ASP A 217 57.92 -9.11 28.79
CA ASP A 217 58.27 -10.36 29.46
C ASP A 217 57.73 -10.35 30.89
N LEU A 218 56.78 -11.22 31.18
CA LEU A 218 56.28 -11.47 32.55
C LEU A 218 56.62 -12.90 32.92
N SER A 219 57.89 -13.09 33.29
CA SER A 219 58.37 -14.23 34.04
C SER A 219 57.78 -14.23 35.47
N ILE A 220 57.31 -15.40 35.86
CA ILE A 220 56.71 -15.83 37.14
C ILE A 220 57.52 -15.41 38.38
N ARG A 221 56.83 -14.99 39.45
CA ARG A 221 57.03 -15.49 40.83
C ARG A 221 55.71 -15.51 41.58
#